data_AF-A0AAD6ETH0-F1
#
_entry.id   AF-A0AAD6ETH0-F1
#
_cell.length_a   1.000
_cell.length_b   1.000
_cell.length_c   1.000
_cell.angle_alpha   90.00
_cell.angle_beta   90.00
_cell.angle_gamma   90.00
#
_symmetry.space_group_name_H-M   'P 1'
#
loop_
_entity.id
_entity.type
_entity.pdbx_description
1 polymer ?
#
loop_
_entity_poly.entity_id
_entity_poly.type
_entity_poly.pdbx_seq_one_letter_code
_entity_poly.pdbx_strand_id
1 'polypeptide(L)'
;MASDVSIGVPSELQLLSHKRSMQYIIPDRPWLKLYGIRVQAIAPFGSVSSQPFYDPALIHRILPDELLFEVFMRMNPYTLGRASCVCRKWKYMVRNPSLWRAACLKTWQNSGTEMNYNTAQTIFDGSWRKMWVYRPRLRMDGLYVSRNTYIHTGVPEFKFTKTVHVVCYYRYIRFYPSGKFLYKISSQRVKEVVKCMHFRAAKADCVFKGDYLLTDDEIEAALVYPGMRYTLLRMRLRLRGTVVGANNRMDLLKILTTGVDKNELKNRDNILSLVEGWEEDESHDPDVPAVSHNRGMTPFVFVPFEEAETSVLNLPVEKMDYFVPG
;
A
#
# COMPACT_ATOMS: atom_id res chain seq x y z
N MET A 1 -60.80 13.58 -14.79
CA MET A 1 -60.71 12.32 -15.55
C MET A 1 -59.34 11.71 -15.30
N ALA A 2 -59.28 10.65 -14.51
CA ALA A 2 -58.36 9.51 -14.58
C ALA A 2 -58.65 8.65 -13.34
N SER A 3 -58.97 7.40 -13.61
CA SER A 3 -59.71 6.43 -12.80
C SER A 3 -58.87 5.73 -11.72
N ASP A 4 -59.44 5.62 -10.52
CA ASP A 4 -59.08 4.60 -9.53
C ASP A 4 -59.43 3.21 -10.08
N VAL A 5 -58.42 2.37 -10.31
CA VAL A 5 -58.62 0.96 -10.66
C VAL A 5 -58.61 0.16 -9.35
N SER A 6 -59.80 0.00 -8.76
CA SER A 6 -60.04 -0.98 -7.69
C SER A 6 -60.18 -2.37 -8.31
N ILE A 7 -59.15 -3.22 -8.14
CA ILE A 7 -59.20 -4.63 -8.52
C ILE A 7 -59.98 -5.40 -7.44
N GLY A 8 -61.15 -5.91 -7.80
CA GLY A 8 -61.96 -6.76 -6.94
C GLY A 8 -61.29 -8.13 -6.75
N VAL A 9 -61.05 -8.50 -5.50
CA VAL A 9 -60.50 -9.81 -5.11
C VAL A 9 -61.62 -10.88 -5.19
N PRO A 10 -61.37 -12.07 -5.77
CA PRO A 10 -62.37 -13.13 -5.88
C PRO A 10 -62.85 -13.68 -4.52
N SER A 11 -64.12 -14.04 -4.46
CA SER A 11 -64.88 -14.48 -3.28
C SER A 11 -64.39 -15.77 -2.61
N GLU A 12 -63.36 -16.42 -3.14
CA GLU A 12 -62.79 -17.67 -2.59
C GLU A 12 -61.79 -17.43 -1.45
N LEU A 13 -61.26 -16.21 -1.31
CA LEU A 13 -60.33 -15.87 -0.23
C LEU A 13 -61.01 -15.52 1.10
N GLN A 14 -62.34 -15.35 1.14
CA GLN A 14 -63.09 -15.04 2.37
C GLN A 14 -63.22 -16.24 3.33
N LEU A 15 -63.04 -17.47 2.83
CA LEU A 15 -63.21 -18.71 3.60
C LEU A 15 -62.00 -19.08 4.47
N LEU A 16 -60.86 -18.39 4.34
CA LEU A 16 -59.71 -18.57 5.22
C LEU A 16 -59.72 -17.62 6.44
N SER A 17 -60.75 -16.80 6.60
CA SER A 17 -60.87 -15.82 7.70
C SER A 17 -61.30 -16.44 9.05
N HIS A 18 -61.50 -17.75 9.11
CA HIS A 18 -61.89 -18.45 10.33
C HIS A 18 -60.98 -19.64 10.60
N LYS A 19 -59.79 -19.36 11.15
CA LYS A 19 -59.22 -20.04 12.33
C LYS A 19 -57.75 -19.64 12.52
N ARG A 20 -57.40 -19.49 13.81
CA ARG A 20 -56.09 -19.19 14.40
C ARG A 20 -55.74 -17.71 14.44
N SER A 21 -55.96 -17.14 15.62
CA SER A 21 -55.07 -16.13 16.20
C SER A 21 -53.64 -16.68 16.24
N MET A 22 -52.94 -16.61 15.10
CA MET A 22 -51.49 -16.70 15.12
C MET A 22 -50.99 -15.39 15.71
N GLN A 23 -50.44 -15.48 16.92
CA GLN A 23 -49.57 -14.43 17.45
C GLN A 23 -48.42 -14.29 16.46
N TYR A 24 -48.49 -13.28 15.60
CA TYR A 24 -47.34 -12.84 14.84
C TYR A 24 -46.30 -12.43 15.87
N ILE A 25 -45.18 -13.16 15.93
CA ILE A 25 -43.97 -12.66 16.58
C ILE A 25 -43.60 -11.43 15.76
N ILE A 26 -43.99 -10.25 16.21
CA ILE A 26 -43.52 -8.98 15.66
C ILE A 26 -42.03 -8.99 15.96
N PRO A 27 -41.13 -9.17 14.98
CA PRO A 27 -39.72 -9.00 15.27
C PRO A 27 -39.58 -7.54 15.66
N ASP A 28 -39.11 -7.26 16.88
CA ASP A 28 -38.84 -5.91 17.36
C ASP A 28 -37.65 -5.36 16.57
N ARG A 29 -37.89 -5.04 15.30
CA ARG A 29 -36.87 -4.59 14.38
C ARG A 29 -36.64 -3.12 14.70
N PRO A 30 -35.43 -2.71 15.07
CA PRO A 30 -35.17 -1.36 15.59
C PRO A 30 -35.61 -0.23 14.65
N TRP A 31 -35.65 -0.48 13.34
CA TRP A 31 -36.10 0.50 12.34
C TRP A 31 -37.62 0.67 12.26
N LEU A 32 -38.43 -0.30 12.74
CA LEU A 32 -39.88 -0.13 12.86
C LEU A 32 -40.21 0.97 13.88
N LYS A 33 -39.37 1.14 14.91
CA LYS A 33 -39.46 2.25 15.88
C LYS A 33 -39.15 3.62 15.26
N LEU A 34 -38.58 3.67 14.05
CA LEU A 34 -38.29 4.91 13.33
C LEU A 34 -39.44 5.32 12.39
N TYR A 35 -40.46 4.48 12.16
CA TYR A 35 -41.63 4.88 11.39
C TYR A 35 -42.39 6.00 12.11
N GLY A 36 -42.69 7.09 11.39
CA GLY A 36 -43.34 8.28 11.95
C GLY A 36 -42.39 9.21 12.71
N ILE A 37 -41.15 8.79 12.99
CA ILE A 37 -40.10 9.69 13.51
C ILE A 37 -39.45 10.38 12.31
N ARG A 38 -39.61 11.69 12.21
CA ARG A 38 -38.85 12.53 11.27
C ARG A 38 -37.39 12.57 11.74
N VAL A 39 -36.60 11.58 11.31
CA VAL A 39 -35.14 11.64 11.48
C VAL A 39 -34.63 12.78 10.62
N GLN A 40 -34.20 13.87 11.24
CA GLN A 40 -33.51 14.92 10.50
C GLN A 40 -32.24 14.32 9.92
N ALA A 41 -32.09 14.38 8.59
CA ALA A 41 -30.83 14.01 7.96
C ALA A 41 -29.72 14.83 8.63
N ILE A 42 -28.67 14.17 9.12
CA ILE A 42 -27.47 14.86 9.58
C ILE A 42 -26.97 15.63 8.36
N ALA A 43 -27.20 16.94 8.38
CA ALA A 43 -26.81 17.80 7.28
C ALA A 43 -25.33 17.58 6.99
N PRO A 44 -24.93 17.34 5.72
CA PRO A 44 -23.53 17.47 5.35
C PRO A 44 -23.12 18.89 5.73
N PHE A 45 -22.26 19.00 6.74
CA PHE A 45 -21.67 20.24 7.28
C PHE A 45 -22.24 21.55 6.68
N GLY A 46 -23.29 22.09 7.32
CA GLY A 46 -23.97 23.32 6.90
C GLY A 46 -25.31 23.08 6.20
N SER A 47 -26.34 23.81 6.62
CA SER A 47 -27.74 23.80 6.13
C SER A 47 -28.61 22.70 6.77
N VAL A 48 -29.46 22.96 7.77
CA VAL A 48 -30.63 23.87 7.71
C VAL A 48 -31.00 24.42 9.12
N SER A 49 -30.04 24.87 9.92
CA SER A 49 -30.40 25.69 11.10
C SER A 49 -30.73 27.10 10.64
N SER A 50 -31.77 27.72 11.18
CA SER A 50 -32.23 29.10 10.94
C SER A 50 -31.22 30.21 11.27
N GLN A 51 -29.96 29.85 11.55
CA GLN A 51 -28.85 30.74 11.86
C GLN A 51 -27.82 30.68 10.72
N PRO A 52 -27.28 31.83 10.26
CA PRO A 52 -26.18 31.82 9.31
C PRO A 52 -25.00 31.05 9.91
N PHE A 53 -24.66 29.92 9.30
CA PHE A 53 -23.54 29.10 9.75
C PHE A 53 -22.24 29.83 9.45
N TYR A 54 -21.61 30.37 10.50
CA TYR A 54 -20.30 31.00 10.40
C TYR A 54 -19.20 29.96 10.60
N ASP A 55 -18.53 29.57 9.52
CA ASP A 55 -17.41 28.64 9.61
C ASP A 55 -16.23 29.32 10.34
N PRO A 56 -15.69 28.77 11.44
CA PRO A 56 -14.59 29.40 12.17
C PRO A 56 -13.28 29.45 11.36
N ALA A 57 -13.10 28.56 10.37
CA ALA A 57 -11.84 28.48 9.63
C ALA A 57 -11.81 29.47 8.45
N LEU A 58 -10.79 30.33 8.42
CA LEU A 58 -10.59 31.31 7.34
C LEU A 58 -10.55 30.65 5.96
N ILE A 59 -9.90 29.49 5.84
CA ILE A 59 -9.81 28.76 4.58
C ILE A 59 -11.17 28.35 4.04
N HIS A 60 -12.14 28.01 4.89
CA HIS A 60 -13.48 27.63 4.45
C HIS A 60 -14.35 28.84 4.06
N ARG A 61 -13.99 30.05 4.50
CA ARG A 61 -14.65 31.29 4.09
C ARG A 61 -14.10 31.82 2.77
N ILE A 62 -12.80 31.68 2.59
CA ILE A 62 -12.08 32.22 1.42
C ILE A 62 -12.18 31.26 0.23
N LEU A 63 -12.16 29.94 0.48
CA LEU A 63 -12.13 28.93 -0.56
C LEU A 63 -13.49 28.22 -0.69
N PRO A 64 -14.21 28.38 -1.82
CA PRO A 64 -15.38 27.59 -2.16
C PRO A 64 -15.09 26.08 -2.16
N ASP A 65 -16.14 25.29 -1.95
CA ASP A 65 -16.03 23.84 -1.81
C ASP A 65 -15.56 23.17 -3.11
N GLU A 66 -15.90 23.74 -4.27
CA GLU A 66 -15.46 23.28 -5.59
C GLU A 66 -13.95 23.43 -5.75
N LEU A 67 -13.39 24.56 -5.30
CA LEU A 67 -11.94 24.80 -5.37
C LEU A 67 -11.19 23.91 -4.36
N LEU A 68 -11.75 23.71 -3.16
CA LEU A 68 -11.18 22.78 -2.19
C LEU A 68 -11.20 21.33 -2.73
N PHE A 69 -12.27 20.94 -3.43
CA PHE A 69 -12.36 19.65 -4.09
C PHE A 69 -11.31 19.50 -5.21
N GLU A 70 -11.11 20.53 -6.04
CA GLU A 70 -10.07 20.55 -7.08
C GLU A 70 -8.65 20.44 -6.51
N VAL A 71 -8.39 21.04 -5.34
CA VAL A 71 -7.13 20.83 -4.61
C VAL A 71 -7.00 19.37 -4.20
N PHE A 72 -8.03 18.78 -3.61
CA PHE A 72 -8.02 17.38 -3.16
C PHE A 72 -7.86 16.39 -4.32
N MET A 73 -8.46 16.67 -5.49
CA MET A 73 -8.29 15.84 -6.69
C MET A 73 -6.83 15.76 -7.16
N ARG A 74 -5.99 16.76 -6.85
CA ARG A 74 -4.56 16.79 -7.21
C ARG A 74 -3.65 16.19 -6.13
N MET A 75 -4.17 15.96 -4.93
CA MET A 75 -3.41 15.43 -3.80
C MET A 75 -3.15 13.92 -3.94
N ASN A 76 -2.06 13.44 -3.34
CA ASN A 76 -1.76 12.01 -3.23
C ASN A 76 -2.81 11.34 -2.30
N PRO A 77 -3.32 10.14 -2.60
CA PRO A 77 -4.32 9.48 -1.74
C PRO A 77 -3.93 9.34 -0.26
N TYR A 78 -2.63 9.20 0.05
CA TYR A 78 -2.15 9.19 1.43
C TYR A 78 -2.28 10.57 2.11
N THR A 79 -2.01 11.65 1.38
CA THR A 79 -2.25 13.02 1.85
C THR A 79 -3.75 13.31 2.01
N LEU A 80 -4.62 12.71 1.18
CA LEU A 80 -6.09 12.76 1.38
C LEU A 80 -6.51 12.04 2.68
N GLY A 81 -5.86 10.91 2.99
CA GLY A 81 -6.03 10.24 4.27
C GLY A 81 -5.69 11.16 5.45
N ARG A 82 -4.53 11.84 5.40
CA ARG A 82 -4.13 12.84 6.42
C ARG A 82 -5.09 14.04 6.47
N ALA A 83 -5.52 14.54 5.32
CA ALA A 83 -6.49 15.64 5.22
C ALA A 83 -7.83 15.30 5.92
N SER A 84 -8.28 14.05 5.84
CA SER A 84 -9.50 13.61 6.52
C SER A 84 -9.45 13.70 8.06
N CYS A 85 -8.25 13.83 8.64
CA CYS A 85 -8.02 13.97 10.07
C CYS A 85 -7.98 15.44 10.54
N VAL A 86 -7.98 16.42 9.63
CA VAL A 86 -7.83 17.85 9.98
C VAL A 86 -9.11 18.42 10.58
N CYS A 87 -10.24 18.28 9.89
CA CYS A 87 -11.54 18.78 10.35
C CYS A 87 -12.71 17.94 9.80
N ARG A 88 -13.91 18.14 10.35
CA ARG A 88 -15.12 17.43 9.89
C ARG A 88 -15.43 17.71 8.42
N LYS A 89 -15.33 18.96 7.97
CA LYS A 89 -15.59 19.36 6.58
C LYS A 89 -14.69 18.59 5.60
N TRP A 90 -13.39 18.52 5.86
CA TRP A 90 -12.42 17.78 5.04
C TRP A 90 -12.69 16.28 5.08
N LYS A 91 -13.03 15.73 6.25
CA LYS A 91 -13.43 14.32 6.38
C LYS A 91 -14.63 13.97 5.49
N TYR A 92 -15.64 14.84 5.41
CA TYR A 92 -16.79 14.63 4.52
C TYR A 92 -16.42 14.79 3.06
N MET A 93 -15.62 15.80 2.71
CA MET A 93 -15.18 16.02 1.34
C MET A 93 -14.35 14.85 0.79
N VAL A 94 -13.43 14.31 1.60
CA VAL A 94 -12.61 13.13 1.26
C VAL A 94 -13.45 11.86 1.04
N ARG A 95 -14.68 11.80 1.56
CA ARG A 95 -15.59 10.65 1.30
C ARG A 95 -16.17 10.65 -0.11
N ASN A 96 -16.00 11.72 -0.89
CA ASN A 96 -16.46 11.78 -2.27
C ASN A 96 -15.80 10.64 -3.09
N PRO A 97 -16.59 9.78 -3.76
CA PRO A 97 -16.08 8.63 -4.48
C PRO A 97 -15.17 8.99 -5.67
N SER A 98 -15.33 10.18 -6.25
CA SER A 98 -14.54 10.63 -7.41
C SER A 98 -13.05 10.74 -7.11
N LEU A 99 -12.69 11.17 -5.89
CA LEU A 99 -11.29 11.23 -5.41
C LEU A 99 -10.64 9.84 -5.45
N TRP A 100 -11.36 8.84 -4.94
CA TRP A 100 -10.86 7.46 -4.86
C TRP A 100 -10.90 6.75 -6.21
N ARG A 101 -11.86 7.07 -7.08
CA ARG A 101 -11.89 6.56 -8.45
C ARG A 101 -10.64 6.98 -9.22
N ALA A 102 -10.29 8.27 -9.18
CA ALA A 102 -9.08 8.77 -9.83
C ALA A 102 -7.81 8.10 -9.27
N ALA A 103 -7.72 7.94 -7.95
CA ALA A 103 -6.64 7.24 -7.28
C ALA A 103 -6.49 5.77 -7.74
N CYS A 104 -7.61 5.03 -7.77
CA CYS A 104 -7.63 3.63 -8.20
C CYS A 104 -7.21 3.49 -9.66
N LEU A 105 -7.81 4.28 -10.55
CA LEU A 105 -7.50 4.24 -11.97
C LEU A 105 -6.03 4.60 -12.26
N LYS A 106 -5.43 5.49 -11.47
CA LYS A 106 -4.00 5.84 -11.59
C LYS A 106 -3.06 4.75 -11.06
N THR A 107 -3.46 4.01 -10.03
CA THR A 107 -2.59 3.03 -9.36
C THR A 107 -2.59 1.68 -10.07
N TRP A 108 -3.76 1.23 -10.54
CA TRP A 108 -3.93 -0.06 -11.21
C TRP A 108 -4.09 0.09 -12.72
N GLN A 109 -3.34 1.01 -13.33
CA GLN A 109 -3.37 1.26 -14.78
C GLN A 109 -3.07 -0.01 -15.58
N ASN A 110 -2.14 -0.83 -15.10
CA ASN A 110 -1.68 -2.05 -15.77
C ASN A 110 -2.80 -3.11 -15.90
N SER A 111 -3.78 -3.15 -14.99
CA SER A 111 -4.92 -4.07 -15.10
C SER A 111 -5.93 -3.66 -16.18
N GLY A 112 -5.84 -2.42 -16.68
CA GLY A 112 -6.81 -1.84 -17.60
C GLY A 112 -7.99 -1.18 -16.89
N THR A 113 -8.55 -0.17 -17.56
CA THR A 113 -9.63 0.66 -17.04
C THR A 113 -10.91 -0.15 -16.79
N GLU A 114 -11.33 -0.97 -17.76
CA GLU A 114 -12.57 -1.75 -17.70
C GLU A 114 -12.55 -2.78 -16.56
N MET A 115 -11.45 -3.51 -16.43
CA MET A 115 -11.24 -4.46 -15.33
C MET A 115 -11.38 -3.77 -13.97
N ASN A 116 -10.82 -2.56 -13.80
CA ASN A 116 -10.95 -1.81 -12.56
C ASN A 116 -12.40 -1.41 -12.24
N TYR A 117 -13.21 -1.04 -13.24
CA TYR A 117 -14.65 -0.80 -13.02
C TYR A 117 -15.38 -2.07 -12.61
N ASN A 118 -15.13 -3.17 -13.33
CA ASN A 118 -15.75 -4.45 -13.03
C ASN A 118 -15.38 -4.90 -11.61
N THR A 119 -14.10 -4.86 -11.25
CA THR A 119 -13.61 -5.18 -9.89
C THR A 119 -14.24 -4.29 -8.82
N ALA A 120 -14.32 -2.97 -9.05
CA ALA A 120 -14.96 -2.05 -8.12
C ALA A 120 -16.44 -2.41 -7.89
N GLN A 121 -17.15 -2.79 -8.96
CA GLN A 121 -18.58 -3.11 -8.92
C GLN A 121 -18.86 -4.49 -8.30
N THR A 122 -18.12 -5.51 -8.72
CA THR A 122 -18.35 -6.92 -8.32
C THR A 122 -17.78 -7.26 -6.96
N ILE A 123 -16.52 -6.88 -6.68
CA ILE A 123 -15.80 -7.27 -5.46
C ILE A 123 -16.04 -6.27 -4.32
N PHE A 124 -16.23 -4.99 -4.66
CA PHE A 124 -16.26 -3.90 -3.68
C PHE A 124 -17.60 -3.14 -3.60
N ASP A 125 -18.69 -3.75 -4.06
CA ASP A 125 -20.06 -3.19 -4.03
C ASP A 125 -20.18 -1.80 -4.68
N GLY A 126 -19.39 -1.51 -5.72
CA GLY A 126 -19.35 -0.20 -6.38
C GLY A 126 -18.60 0.89 -5.59
N SER A 127 -17.94 0.56 -4.47
CA SER A 127 -17.22 1.52 -3.64
C SER A 127 -15.74 1.59 -3.98
N TRP A 128 -15.35 2.64 -4.73
CA TRP A 128 -13.94 2.96 -5.02
C TRP A 128 -13.07 3.11 -3.77
N ARG A 129 -13.64 3.64 -2.69
CA ARG A 129 -12.92 3.78 -1.41
C ARG A 129 -12.63 2.42 -0.77
N LYS A 130 -13.59 1.48 -0.79
CA LYS A 130 -13.33 0.12 -0.30
C LYS A 130 -12.24 -0.54 -1.15
N MET A 131 -12.34 -0.45 -2.47
CA MET A 131 -11.31 -0.95 -3.38
C MET A 131 -9.93 -0.39 -3.04
N TRP A 132 -9.81 0.93 -2.82
CA TRP A 132 -8.55 1.55 -2.42
C TRP A 132 -8.01 1.00 -1.09
N VAL A 133 -8.86 0.78 -0.10
CA VAL A 133 -8.43 0.35 1.24
C VAL A 133 -8.03 -1.13 1.28
N TYR A 134 -8.76 -2.00 0.58
CA TYR A 134 -8.59 -3.44 0.70
C TYR A 134 -7.73 -4.06 -0.41
N ARG A 135 -7.63 -3.43 -1.59
CA ARG A 135 -6.80 -3.97 -2.67
C ARG A 135 -5.31 -3.72 -2.39
N PRO A 136 -4.46 -4.76 -2.40
CA PRO A 136 -3.01 -4.61 -2.27
C PRO A 136 -2.42 -3.67 -3.33
N ARG A 137 -1.45 -2.84 -2.92
CA ARG A 137 -0.72 -1.94 -3.82
C ARG A 137 0.62 -1.54 -3.22
N LEU A 138 1.61 -1.37 -4.10
CA LEU A 138 2.90 -0.81 -3.76
C LEU A 138 2.85 0.72 -3.65
N ARG A 139 3.62 1.25 -2.70
CA ARG A 139 3.80 2.70 -2.53
C ARG A 139 5.02 3.17 -3.32
N MET A 140 4.80 4.16 -4.18
CA MET A 140 5.83 4.73 -5.07
C MET A 140 6.31 6.12 -4.61
N ASP A 141 5.70 6.66 -3.57
CA ASP A 141 5.92 8.00 -3.01
C ASP A 141 7.06 8.06 -1.96
N GLY A 142 7.95 7.07 -1.95
CA GLY A 142 8.99 6.95 -0.94
C GLY A 142 9.92 5.76 -1.14
N LEU A 143 10.53 5.33 -0.03
CA LEU A 143 11.50 4.24 0.02
C LEU A 143 11.04 3.17 1.00
N TYR A 144 11.23 1.91 0.62
CA TYR A 144 11.16 0.78 1.53
C TYR A 144 12.54 0.56 2.13
N VAL A 145 12.64 0.60 3.46
CA VAL A 145 13.90 0.55 4.20
C VAL A 145 13.88 -0.61 5.20
N SER A 146 14.84 -1.51 5.09
CA SER A 146 15.07 -2.59 6.06
C SER A 146 16.37 -2.28 6.81
N ARG A 147 16.27 -2.01 8.11
CA ARG A 147 17.42 -1.75 8.99
C ARG A 147 17.86 -3.06 9.62
N ASN A 148 19.10 -3.45 9.36
CA ASN A 148 19.69 -4.69 9.88
C ASN A 148 20.88 -4.34 10.77
N THR A 149 20.91 -4.92 11.97
CA THR A 149 22.04 -4.83 12.88
C THR A 149 22.56 -6.23 13.17
N TYR A 150 23.87 -6.39 13.16
CA TYR A 150 24.53 -7.63 13.56
C TYR A 150 25.78 -7.34 14.35
N ILE A 151 26.19 -8.32 15.13
CA ILE A 151 27.36 -8.25 15.98
C ILE A 151 28.54 -8.87 15.23
N HIS A 152 29.60 -8.09 15.05
CA HIS A 152 30.87 -8.55 14.51
C HIS A 152 31.93 -8.55 15.61
N THR A 153 32.56 -9.70 15.85
CA THR A 153 33.69 -9.81 16.78
C THR A 153 34.93 -9.24 16.10
N GLY A 154 35.57 -8.26 16.73
CA GLY A 154 36.84 -7.72 16.24
C GLY A 154 37.95 -8.76 16.23
N VAL A 155 39.02 -8.50 15.48
CA VAL A 155 40.23 -9.30 15.53
C VAL A 155 40.88 -9.08 16.90
N PRO A 156 41.05 -10.14 17.73
CA PRO A 156 41.63 -9.97 19.06
C PRO A 156 43.14 -9.73 18.93
N GLU A 157 43.57 -8.47 19.06
CA GLU A 157 45.01 -8.14 19.10
C GLU A 157 45.68 -8.59 20.42
N PHE A 158 44.93 -8.62 21.52
CA PHE A 158 45.41 -9.10 22.83
C PHE A 158 44.41 -10.08 23.46
N LYS A 159 44.93 -11.12 24.13
CA LYS A 159 44.15 -12.25 24.69
C LYS A 159 43.18 -11.88 25.83
N PHE A 160 43.17 -10.63 26.30
CA PHE A 160 42.46 -10.24 27.52
C PHE A 160 41.08 -9.58 27.31
N THR A 161 40.78 -9.04 26.12
CA THR A 161 39.47 -8.42 25.84
C THR A 161 38.97 -8.75 24.44
N LYS A 162 37.80 -9.40 24.34
CA LYS A 162 37.09 -9.59 23.08
C LYS A 162 36.33 -8.31 22.74
N THR A 163 36.80 -7.53 21.77
CA THR A 163 36.09 -6.34 21.28
C THR A 163 34.94 -6.77 20.38
N VAL A 164 33.80 -6.09 20.52
CA VAL A 164 32.56 -6.41 19.81
C VAL A 164 32.06 -5.14 19.14
N HIS A 165 31.81 -5.20 17.84
CA HIS A 165 31.29 -4.10 17.04
C HIS A 165 29.87 -4.39 16.59
N VAL A 166 28.95 -3.47 16.85
CA VAL A 166 27.59 -3.53 16.31
C VAL A 166 27.61 -2.86 14.94
N VAL A 167 27.50 -3.66 13.89
CA VAL A 167 27.43 -3.17 12.52
C VAL A 167 25.97 -2.95 12.14
N CYS A 168 25.68 -1.75 11.65
CA CYS A 168 24.35 -1.38 11.16
C CYS A 168 24.41 -1.12 9.67
N TYR A 169 23.56 -1.80 8.90
CA TYR A 169 23.38 -1.55 7.49
C TYR A 169 21.90 -1.52 7.12
N TYR A 170 21.62 -0.89 6.00
CA TYR A 170 20.27 -0.69 5.49
C TYR A 170 20.17 -1.31 4.10
N ARG A 171 19.03 -1.92 3.82
CA ARG A 171 18.60 -2.27 2.46
C ARG A 171 17.51 -1.30 2.04
N TYR A 172 17.68 -0.70 0.87
CA TYR A 172 16.77 0.26 0.31
C TYR A 172 16.16 -0.29 -0.96
N ILE A 173 14.84 -0.25 -1.06
CA ILE A 173 14.07 -0.59 -2.27
C ILE A 173 13.21 0.60 -2.64
N ARG A 174 13.22 0.97 -3.93
CA ARG A 174 12.29 1.95 -4.50
C ARG A 174 11.65 1.36 -5.74
N PHE A 175 10.34 1.26 -5.75
CA PHE A 175 9.56 0.74 -6.88
C PHE A 175 9.13 1.87 -7.83
N TYR A 176 8.87 1.52 -9.10
CA TYR A 176 8.36 2.41 -10.14
C TYR A 176 7.19 1.76 -10.87
N PRO A 177 6.16 2.53 -11.31
CA PRO A 177 4.99 1.99 -12.02
C PRO A 177 5.31 1.16 -13.27
N SER A 178 6.49 1.34 -13.86
CA SER A 178 6.96 0.59 -15.03
C SER A 178 7.30 -0.89 -14.75
N GLY A 179 7.16 -1.37 -13.50
CA GLY A 179 7.63 -2.70 -13.11
C GLY A 179 9.13 -2.76 -12.82
N LYS A 180 9.80 -1.60 -12.71
CA LYS A 180 11.23 -1.52 -12.38
C LYS A 180 11.43 -1.09 -10.93
N PHE A 181 12.51 -1.54 -10.30
CA PHE A 181 12.88 -1.08 -8.96
C PHE A 181 14.37 -0.73 -8.88
N LEU A 182 14.70 0.06 -7.87
CA LEU A 182 16.07 0.36 -7.46
C LEU A 182 16.38 -0.33 -6.14
N TYR A 183 17.57 -0.87 -6.04
CA TYR A 183 18.08 -1.57 -4.87
C TYR A 183 19.44 -1.01 -4.46
N LYS A 184 19.63 -0.79 -3.16
CA LYS A 184 20.92 -0.40 -2.59
C LYS A 184 21.10 -0.99 -1.20
N ILE A 185 22.29 -1.52 -0.93
CA ILE A 185 22.74 -1.87 0.41
C ILE A 185 23.76 -0.82 0.84
N SER A 186 23.60 -0.22 2.00
CA SER A 186 24.54 0.79 2.50
C SER A 186 24.46 0.94 4.01
N SER A 187 25.57 1.35 4.64
CA SER A 187 25.61 1.82 6.02
C SER A 187 25.11 3.28 6.18
N GLN A 188 24.95 4.01 5.07
CA GLN A 188 24.43 5.37 5.07
C GLN A 188 22.96 5.41 5.47
N ARG A 189 22.57 6.51 6.12
CA ARG A 189 21.22 6.72 6.66
C ARG A 189 20.24 7.15 5.55
N VAL A 190 18.95 7.07 5.84
CA VAL A 190 17.88 7.37 4.88
C VAL A 190 18.06 8.75 4.24
N LYS A 191 18.33 9.78 5.06
CA LYS A 191 18.51 11.18 4.60
C LYS A 191 19.61 11.38 3.54
N GLU A 192 20.65 10.54 3.55
CA GLU A 192 21.75 10.61 2.58
C GLU A 192 21.40 9.84 1.32
N VAL A 193 20.86 8.62 1.49
CA VAL A 193 20.57 7.70 0.40
C VAL A 193 19.41 8.16 -0.48
N VAL A 194 18.46 8.92 0.05
CA VAL A 194 17.35 9.49 -0.74
C VAL A 194 17.87 10.30 -1.93
N LYS A 195 19.02 10.97 -1.78
CA LYS A 195 19.63 11.81 -2.83
C LYS A 195 20.11 10.99 -4.03
N CYS A 196 20.57 9.76 -3.79
CA CYS A 196 21.07 8.88 -4.85
C CYS A 196 20.03 7.87 -5.36
N MET A 197 18.89 7.68 -4.68
CA MET A 197 17.87 6.69 -5.06
C MET A 197 16.88 7.21 -6.11
N HIS A 198 17.38 7.74 -7.23
CA HIS A 198 16.56 8.23 -8.36
C HIS A 198 16.80 7.43 -9.65
N PHE A 199 15.88 7.49 -10.62
CA PHE A 199 15.96 6.66 -11.83
C PHE A 199 17.26 6.87 -12.65
N ARG A 200 17.80 8.10 -12.63
CA ARG A 200 19.08 8.45 -13.28
C ARG A 200 20.32 8.15 -12.42
N ALA A 201 20.18 7.39 -11.33
CA ALA A 201 21.28 7.15 -10.39
C ALA A 201 22.45 6.51 -11.12
N ALA A 202 23.66 6.98 -10.83
CA ALA A 202 24.85 6.45 -11.44
C ALA A 202 25.17 5.06 -10.85
N LYS A 203 25.80 4.19 -11.66
CA LYS A 203 26.33 2.92 -11.15
C LYS A 203 27.38 3.14 -10.03
N ALA A 204 28.05 4.30 -10.04
CA ALA A 204 29.00 4.71 -9.02
C ALA A 204 28.37 4.86 -7.62
N ASP A 205 27.06 5.11 -7.53
CA ASP A 205 26.34 5.21 -6.27
C ASP A 205 25.97 3.84 -5.67
N CYS A 206 26.43 2.74 -6.27
CA CYS A 206 26.08 1.36 -5.90
C CYS A 206 24.55 1.13 -5.85
N VAL A 207 23.82 1.77 -6.77
CA VAL A 207 22.39 1.57 -6.96
C VAL A 207 22.17 0.63 -8.14
N PHE A 208 21.49 -0.48 -7.89
CA PHE A 208 21.21 -1.50 -8.88
C PHE A 208 19.76 -1.42 -9.32
N LYS A 209 19.53 -1.70 -10.61
CA LYS A 209 18.20 -1.71 -11.21
C LYS A 209 17.76 -3.16 -11.39
N GLY A 210 16.48 -3.41 -11.13
CA GLY A 210 15.86 -4.70 -11.34
C GLY A 210 14.42 -4.56 -11.82
N ASP A 211 13.80 -5.70 -12.08
CA ASP A 211 12.41 -5.81 -12.48
C ASP A 211 11.61 -6.53 -11.38
N TYR A 212 10.38 -6.11 -11.15
CA TYR A 212 9.50 -6.68 -10.14
C TYR A 212 8.10 -6.95 -10.70
N LEU A 213 7.46 -7.97 -10.15
CA LEU A 213 6.06 -8.32 -10.40
C LEU A 213 5.32 -8.34 -9.06
N LEU A 214 4.13 -7.74 -9.02
CA LEU A 214 3.22 -7.79 -7.88
C LEU A 214 2.03 -8.66 -8.27
N THR A 215 1.90 -9.81 -7.60
CA THR A 215 0.79 -10.74 -7.75
C THR A 215 0.04 -10.77 -6.43
N ASP A 216 -1.15 -10.17 -6.41
CA ASP A 216 -1.93 -9.94 -5.18
C ASP A 216 -1.12 -9.24 -4.08
N ASP A 217 -0.70 -9.96 -3.04
CA ASP A 217 0.12 -9.46 -1.94
C ASP A 217 1.59 -9.91 -1.99
N GLU A 218 1.96 -10.76 -2.94
CA GLU A 218 3.33 -11.24 -3.12
C GLU A 218 4.06 -10.47 -4.22
N ILE A 219 5.32 -10.16 -3.95
CA ILE A 219 6.20 -9.42 -4.86
C ILE A 219 7.40 -10.30 -5.16
N GLU A 220 7.59 -10.58 -6.44
CA GLU A 220 8.80 -11.21 -6.95
C GLU A 220 9.68 -10.14 -7.56
N ALA A 221 10.90 -9.99 -7.06
CA ALA A 221 11.84 -8.98 -7.51
C ALA A 221 13.17 -9.65 -7.89
N ALA A 222 13.71 -9.28 -9.05
CA ALA A 222 14.97 -9.80 -9.56
C ALA A 222 15.88 -8.68 -10.04
N LEU A 223 17.16 -8.75 -9.70
CA LEU A 223 18.18 -7.82 -10.20
C LEU A 223 19.51 -8.54 -10.45
N VAL A 224 20.33 -7.98 -11.33
CA VAL A 224 21.64 -8.53 -11.68
C VAL A 224 22.75 -7.59 -11.21
N TYR A 225 23.71 -8.13 -10.47
CA TYR A 225 24.92 -7.43 -10.09
C TYR A 225 25.97 -7.48 -11.22
N PRO A 226 26.44 -6.33 -11.72
CA PRO A 226 27.54 -6.27 -12.66
C PRO A 226 28.87 -6.45 -11.90
N GLY A 227 29.34 -7.69 -11.80
CA GLY A 227 30.66 -8.04 -11.26
C GLY A 227 31.56 -8.68 -12.32
N MET A 228 32.65 -9.33 -11.90
CA MET A 228 33.46 -10.18 -12.80
C MET A 228 32.61 -11.33 -13.37
N ARG A 229 31.75 -11.89 -12.50
CA ARG A 229 30.66 -12.81 -12.84
C ARG A 229 29.32 -12.13 -12.53
N TYR A 230 28.30 -12.42 -13.32
CA TYR A 230 26.97 -11.89 -13.08
C TYR A 230 26.30 -12.72 -11.98
N THR A 231 25.85 -12.03 -10.93
CA THR A 231 25.09 -12.66 -9.85
C THR A 231 23.68 -12.10 -9.88
N LEU A 232 22.70 -12.97 -10.02
CA LEU A 232 21.30 -12.63 -9.94
C LEU A 232 20.85 -12.71 -8.48
N LEU A 233 20.22 -11.65 -8.01
CA LEU A 233 19.55 -11.60 -6.71
C LEU A 233 18.05 -11.68 -6.95
N ARG A 234 17.43 -12.75 -6.46
CA ARG A 234 15.96 -12.91 -6.42
C ARG A 234 15.49 -12.67 -4.99
N MET A 235 14.40 -11.91 -4.87
CA MET A 235 13.74 -11.66 -3.59
C MET A 235 12.25 -11.98 -3.74
N ARG A 236 11.73 -12.79 -2.82
CA ARG A 236 10.28 -12.92 -2.61
C ARG A 236 9.89 -12.12 -1.39
N LEU A 237 8.95 -11.21 -1.59
CA LEU A 237 8.51 -10.27 -0.58
C LEU A 237 6.99 -10.37 -0.44
N ARG A 238 6.46 -10.11 0.75
CA ARG A 238 5.01 -10.04 0.98
C ARG A 238 4.62 -8.67 1.48
N LEU A 239 3.68 -8.03 0.80
CA LEU A 239 3.16 -6.74 1.18
C LEU A 239 2.28 -6.87 2.44
N ARG A 240 2.55 -6.05 3.44
CA ARG A 240 1.81 -5.98 4.70
C ARG A 240 1.42 -4.52 4.99
N GLY A 241 0.40 -4.32 5.81
CA GLY A 241 0.05 -3.02 6.36
C GLY A 241 0.02 -3.07 7.89
N THR A 242 0.53 -2.02 8.55
CA THR A 242 0.29 -1.79 9.99
C THR A 242 -1.19 -1.60 10.31
N VAL A 243 -1.90 -0.95 9.40
CA VAL A 243 -3.36 -0.81 9.41
C VAL A 243 -3.90 -1.14 8.03
N VAL A 244 -5.19 -1.48 7.97
CA VAL A 244 -5.87 -1.80 6.71
C VAL A 244 -5.69 -0.65 5.71
N GLY A 245 -5.16 -0.97 4.53
CA GLY A 245 -4.92 -0.02 3.44
C GLY A 245 -3.68 0.87 3.57
N ALA A 246 -2.85 0.70 4.61
CA ALA A 246 -1.59 1.44 4.73
C ALA A 246 -0.53 0.94 3.74
N ASN A 247 -0.41 -0.38 3.57
CA ASN A 247 0.57 -1.05 2.69
C ASN A 247 2.00 -0.53 2.90
N ASN A 248 2.37 -0.32 4.16
CA ASN A 248 3.60 0.35 4.58
C ASN A 248 4.65 -0.60 5.16
N ARG A 249 4.42 -1.91 5.05
CA ARG A 249 5.32 -2.98 5.48
C ARG A 249 5.51 -3.97 4.36
N MET A 250 6.67 -4.59 4.32
CA MET A 250 6.96 -5.61 3.34
C MET A 250 7.89 -6.65 3.95
N ASP A 251 7.38 -7.85 4.11
CA ASP A 251 8.10 -8.97 4.69
C ASP A 251 9.03 -9.56 3.66
N LEU A 252 10.26 -9.79 4.09
CA LEU A 252 11.26 -10.47 3.28
C LEU A 252 11.08 -11.97 3.52
N LEU A 253 10.46 -12.67 2.57
CA LEU A 253 10.19 -14.11 2.70
C LEU A 253 11.43 -14.92 2.35
N LYS A 254 12.05 -14.62 1.20
CA LYS A 254 13.26 -15.30 0.72
C LYS A 254 14.19 -14.34 0.00
N ILE A 255 15.49 -14.58 0.15
CA ILE A 255 16.55 -13.99 -0.68
C ILE A 255 17.37 -15.14 -1.25
N LEU A 256 17.49 -15.19 -2.57
CA LEU A 256 18.31 -16.16 -3.30
C LEU A 256 19.33 -15.41 -4.15
N THR A 257 20.56 -15.91 -4.17
CA THR A 257 21.60 -15.45 -5.10
C THR A 257 22.03 -16.60 -5.99
N THR A 258 21.96 -16.42 -7.31
CA THR A 258 22.31 -17.44 -8.30
C THR A 258 23.30 -16.88 -9.33
N GLY A 259 24.06 -17.77 -9.96
CA GLY A 259 24.94 -17.44 -11.08
C GLY A 259 24.17 -17.35 -12.40
N VAL A 260 24.58 -16.41 -13.27
CA VAL A 260 23.99 -16.25 -14.60
C VAL A 260 25.08 -16.11 -15.65
N ASP A 261 24.96 -16.87 -16.74
CA ASP A 261 25.87 -16.76 -17.88
C ASP A 261 25.65 -15.46 -18.67
N LYS A 262 26.75 -14.91 -19.21
CA LYS A 262 26.76 -13.65 -19.98
C LYS A 262 25.91 -13.73 -21.25
N ASN A 263 25.76 -14.93 -21.82
CA ASN A 263 25.03 -15.12 -23.08
C ASN A 263 23.51 -15.03 -22.89
N GLU A 264 22.98 -15.54 -21.78
CA GLU A 264 21.55 -15.47 -21.48
C GLU A 264 21.08 -14.04 -21.22
N LEU A 265 21.95 -13.21 -20.63
CA LEU A 265 21.66 -11.81 -20.31
C LEU A 265 21.57 -10.91 -21.56
N LYS A 266 22.23 -11.27 -22.67
CA LYS A 266 22.23 -10.47 -23.90
C LYS A 266 20.92 -10.56 -24.69
N ASN A 267 20.15 -11.62 -24.48
CA ASN A 267 19.00 -11.95 -25.32
C ASN A 267 17.65 -11.46 -24.77
N ARG A 268 17.60 -10.90 -23.55
CA ARG A 268 16.33 -10.58 -22.87
C ARG A 268 16.32 -9.18 -22.25
N ASP A 269 15.28 -8.41 -22.58
CA ASP A 269 15.07 -7.04 -22.09
C ASP A 269 14.52 -6.96 -20.65
N ASN A 270 13.92 -8.05 -20.14
CA ASN A 270 13.29 -8.12 -18.82
C ASN A 270 13.93 -9.23 -17.97
N ILE A 271 14.50 -8.86 -16.82
CA ILE A 271 15.22 -9.77 -15.93
C ILE A 271 14.27 -10.83 -15.39
N LEU A 272 12.99 -10.51 -15.14
CA LEU A 272 12.05 -11.51 -14.63
C LEU A 272 11.78 -12.65 -15.62
N SER A 273 11.78 -12.36 -16.91
CA SER A 273 11.57 -13.39 -17.95
C SER A 273 12.74 -14.36 -18.09
N LEU A 274 13.92 -13.99 -17.57
CA LEU A 274 15.08 -14.88 -17.50
C LEU A 274 14.85 -15.98 -16.47
N VAL A 275 14.14 -15.65 -15.40
CA VAL A 275 14.04 -16.45 -14.18
C VAL A 275 12.70 -17.19 -14.11
N GLU A 276 11.84 -16.97 -15.10
CA GLU A 276 10.54 -17.61 -15.23
C GLU A 276 10.76 -19.11 -15.48
N GLY A 277 10.40 -19.93 -14.49
CA GLY A 277 10.60 -21.38 -14.53
C GLY A 277 11.88 -21.90 -13.85
N TRP A 278 12.77 -21.03 -13.35
CA TRP A 278 13.97 -21.48 -12.63
C TRP A 278 13.61 -22.02 -11.24
N GLU A 279 14.10 -23.22 -10.95
CA GLU A 279 14.00 -23.81 -9.62
C GLU A 279 14.83 -23.02 -8.59
N GLU A 280 14.54 -23.20 -7.29
CA GLU A 280 15.19 -22.38 -6.25
C GLU A 280 16.69 -22.67 -6.09
N ASP A 281 17.13 -23.88 -6.45
CA ASP A 281 18.52 -24.36 -6.34
C ASP A 281 19.27 -24.33 -7.68
N GLU A 282 18.64 -23.82 -8.73
CA GLU A 282 19.20 -23.80 -10.08
C GLU A 282 20.20 -22.65 -10.26
N SER A 283 21.38 -22.97 -10.80
CA SER A 283 22.38 -21.99 -11.20
C SER A 283 22.86 -22.26 -12.61
N HIS A 284 22.89 -21.21 -13.43
CA HIS A 284 23.31 -21.25 -14.82
C HIS A 284 24.78 -20.82 -15.01
N ASP A 285 25.52 -20.67 -13.90
CA ASP A 285 26.98 -20.54 -13.89
C ASP A 285 27.56 -21.64 -12.99
N PRO A 286 28.37 -22.57 -13.52
CA PRO A 286 28.92 -23.68 -12.74
C PRO A 286 29.84 -23.22 -11.60
N ASP A 287 30.37 -21.99 -11.67
CA ASP A 287 31.29 -21.48 -10.66
C ASP A 287 30.61 -20.63 -9.58
N VAL A 288 29.29 -20.38 -9.68
CA VAL A 288 28.52 -19.59 -8.71
C VAL A 288 27.30 -20.41 -8.27
N PRO A 289 27.31 -21.02 -7.07
CA PRO A 289 26.18 -21.83 -6.63
C PRO A 289 24.94 -20.97 -6.31
N ALA A 290 23.77 -21.59 -6.39
CA ALA A 290 22.56 -21.03 -5.82
C ALA A 290 22.68 -21.01 -4.28
N VAL A 291 22.52 -19.83 -3.68
CA VAL A 291 22.61 -19.65 -2.22
C VAL A 291 21.34 -18.98 -1.70
N SER A 292 20.68 -19.66 -0.77
CA SER A 292 19.57 -19.11 0.01
C SER A 292 20.08 -18.43 1.28
N HIS A 293 19.65 -17.20 1.51
CA HIS A 293 20.08 -16.39 2.65
C HIS A 293 19.00 -16.39 3.73
N ASN A 294 19.35 -16.92 4.90
CA ASN A 294 18.46 -16.93 6.08
C ASN A 294 18.72 -15.76 7.05
N ARG A 295 19.75 -14.95 6.82
CA ARG A 295 20.15 -13.84 7.70
C ARG A 295 19.75 -12.48 7.13
N GLY A 296 19.41 -11.57 8.03
CA GLY A 296 18.99 -10.22 7.67
C GLY A 296 17.62 -10.20 6.98
N MET A 297 16.70 -11.06 7.39
CA MET A 297 15.34 -11.14 6.85
C MET A 297 14.40 -10.09 7.49
N THR A 298 14.96 -8.97 7.98
CA THR A 298 14.14 -7.94 8.65
C THR A 298 13.21 -7.28 7.63
N PRO A 299 11.91 -7.12 7.96
CA PRO A 299 10.96 -6.54 7.02
C PRO A 299 11.30 -5.10 6.69
N PHE A 300 10.90 -4.69 5.50
CA PHE A 300 11.02 -3.32 5.04
C PHE A 300 9.89 -2.46 5.60
N VAL A 301 10.26 -1.27 6.05
CA VAL A 301 9.36 -0.22 6.48
C VAL A 301 9.34 0.88 5.44
N PHE A 302 8.14 1.30 5.04
CA PHE A 302 7.99 2.40 4.11
C PHE A 302 8.24 3.76 4.78
N VAL A 303 9.08 4.58 4.15
CA VAL A 303 9.39 5.96 4.53
C VAL A 303 9.03 6.89 3.35
N PRO A 304 8.03 7.77 3.50
CA PRO A 304 7.71 8.79 2.50
C PRO A 304 8.89 9.74 2.27
N PHE A 305 9.05 10.28 1.06
CA PHE A 305 10.13 11.24 0.79
C PHE A 305 10.06 12.51 1.66
N GLU A 306 8.84 12.98 1.96
CA GLU A 306 8.61 14.13 2.84
C GLU A 306 9.13 13.91 4.26
N GLU A 307 9.17 12.66 4.73
CA GLU A 307 9.56 12.29 6.10
C GLU A 307 10.97 11.67 6.15
N ALA A 308 11.70 11.69 5.03
CA ALA A 308 12.99 11.03 4.92
C ALA A 308 14.07 11.63 5.84
N GLU A 309 14.02 12.94 6.09
CA GLU A 309 14.95 13.64 6.98
C GLU A 309 14.63 13.39 8.45
N THR A 310 13.34 13.37 8.80
CA THR A 310 12.85 13.21 10.17
C THR A 310 12.63 11.75 10.58
N SER A 311 12.90 10.79 9.68
CA SER A 311 12.69 9.38 9.94
C SER A 311 13.50 8.87 11.14
N VAL A 312 12.86 8.07 12.00
CA VAL A 312 13.48 7.39 13.15
C VAL A 312 14.63 6.46 12.70
N LEU A 313 14.60 5.99 11.45
CA LEU A 313 15.67 5.18 10.87
C LEU A 313 16.99 5.96 10.69
N ASN A 314 16.98 7.28 10.85
CA ASN A 314 18.21 8.09 10.87
C ASN A 314 18.90 8.12 12.25
N LEU A 315 18.31 7.51 13.28
CA LEU A 315 18.94 7.43 14.61
C LEU A 315 20.19 6.55 14.58
N PRO A 316 21.30 6.98 15.21
CA PRO A 316 22.51 6.16 15.32
C PRO A 316 22.27 4.92 16.17
N VAL A 317 23.19 3.95 16.06
CA VAL A 317 23.16 2.69 16.83
C VAL A 317 23.14 2.94 18.34
N GLU A 318 23.82 3.98 18.82
CA GLU A 318 23.83 4.40 20.23
C GLU A 318 22.44 4.75 20.79
N LYS A 319 21.53 5.27 19.93
CA LYS A 319 20.17 5.66 20.33
C LYS A 319 19.12 4.61 20.00
N MET A 320 19.40 3.76 19.02
CA MET A 320 18.52 2.68 18.58
C MET A 320 19.40 1.56 18.04
N ASP A 321 19.63 0.52 18.82
CA ASP A 321 20.47 -0.63 18.51
C ASP A 321 19.71 -1.71 17.73
N TYR A 322 18.42 -1.84 18.00
CA TYR A 322 17.49 -2.72 17.31
C TYR A 322 16.24 -1.96 16.88
N PHE A 323 15.76 -2.25 15.67
CA PHE A 323 14.54 -1.66 15.14
C PHE A 323 13.46 -2.73 15.03
N VAL A 324 12.32 -2.51 15.67
CA VAL A 324 11.15 -3.39 15.57
C VAL A 324 10.24 -2.84 14.48
N PRO A 325 10.13 -3.50 13.32
CA PRO A 325 9.37 -2.99 12.20
C PRO A 325 7.86 -2.94 12.44
N GLY A 326 7.32 -3.69 13.41
CA GLY A 326 5.90 -3.66 13.79
C GLY A 326 5.00 -4.45 12.86
#